data_AF-A0A662X1R1-F1
#
_entry.id   AF-A0A662X1R1-F1
#
_cell.length_a   1.000
_cell.length_b   1.000
_cell.length_c   1.000
_cell.angle_alpha   90.00
_cell.angle_beta   90.00
_cell.angle_gamma   90.00
#
_symmetry.space_group_name_H-M   'P 1'
#
loop_
_entity.id
_entity.type
_entity.pdbx_description
1 polymer ?
#
loop_
_entity_poly.entity_id
_entity_poly.type
_entity_poly.pdbx_seq_one_letter_code
_entity_poly.pdbx_strand_id
1 'polypeptide(L)'
;SIVDDDDDEDATPTSKEPVNLMQFVVMLYNFGVAQCTLVYDLFRAFVDSFSSTDIELIHQFLKAGGSQLRADDADALRQMVAAIQQKVGEAQQSNGGDQPEERIRFILDSSTT
;
A
#
# COMPACT_ATOMS: atom_id res chain seq x y z
N SER A 1 7.53 47.34 8.27
CA SER A 1 6.88 46.05 8.56
C SER A 1 6.08 45.63 7.36
N ILE A 2 6.62 44.70 6.57
CA ILE A 2 5.90 43.69 5.80
C ILE A 2 6.79 42.47 5.99
N VAL A 3 6.26 41.50 6.73
CA VAL A 3 6.80 40.16 6.87
C VAL A 3 6.21 39.39 5.70
N ASP A 4 7.05 39.03 4.73
CA ASP A 4 6.72 38.00 3.77
C ASP A 4 7.07 36.66 4.45
N ASP A 5 6.05 36.08 5.08
CA ASP A 5 6.01 34.69 5.53
C ASP A 5 5.73 33.84 4.28
N ASP A 6 6.79 33.36 3.62
CA ASP A 6 6.70 32.26 2.66
C ASP A 6 6.54 30.96 3.47
N ASP A 7 5.29 30.70 3.82
CA ASP A 7 4.78 29.50 4.48
C ASP A 7 4.74 28.34 3.47
N ASP A 8 5.90 27.77 3.16
CA ASP A 8 6.06 26.54 2.36
C ASP A 8 5.88 25.29 3.25
N GLU A 9 4.79 25.27 4.02
CA GLU A 9 4.47 24.24 5.01
C GLU A 9 3.24 23.40 4.60
N ASP A 10 3.28 22.65 3.48
CA ASP A 10 2.39 21.47 3.35
C ASP A 10 2.85 20.41 2.32
N ALA A 11 4.06 19.90 2.51
CA ALA A 11 4.37 18.56 2.04
C ALA A 11 5.11 17.84 3.16
N THR A 12 4.38 17.28 4.12
CA THR A 12 4.98 16.25 4.96
C THR A 12 5.56 15.19 4.02
N PRO A 13 6.89 15.02 3.94
CA PRO A 13 7.45 13.99 3.10
C PRO A 13 6.96 12.69 3.72
N THR A 14 6.11 11.95 3.02
CA THR A 14 5.88 10.55 3.37
C THR A 14 7.26 9.94 3.53
N SER A 15 7.58 9.51 4.77
CA SER A 15 8.92 9.04 5.07
C SER A 15 9.26 7.96 4.05
N LYS A 16 10.36 8.14 3.32
CA LYS A 16 10.78 7.20 2.27
C LYS A 16 11.30 5.90 2.87
N GLU A 17 11.53 5.86 4.17
CA GLU A 17 12.05 4.73 4.90
C GLU A 17 11.17 3.48 4.79
N PRO A 18 9.86 3.49 5.08
CA PRO A 18 9.00 2.32 4.93
C PRO A 18 8.94 1.81 3.48
N VAL A 19 8.92 2.70 2.48
CA VAL A 19 8.93 2.31 1.07
C VAL A 19 10.25 1.65 0.68
N ASN A 20 11.38 2.19 1.13
CA ASN A 20 12.71 1.62 0.88
C ASN A 20 12.89 0.26 1.56
N LEU A 21 12.43 0.13 2.81
CA LEU A 21 12.46 -1.13 3.55
C LEU A 21 11.58 -2.18 2.87
N MET A 22 10.38 -1.79 2.42
CA MET A 22 9.50 -2.66 1.66
C MET A 22 10.17 -3.14 0.37
N GLN A 23 10.76 -2.22 -0.39
CA GLN A 23 11.48 -2.55 -1.61
C GLN A 23 12.62 -3.53 -1.34
N PHE A 24 13.33 -3.38 -0.22
CA PHE A 24 14.38 -4.30 0.21
C PHE A 24 13.82 -5.70 0.52
N VAL A 25 12.71 -5.80 1.25
CA VAL A 25 12.05 -7.10 1.54
C VAL A 25 11.60 -7.79 0.25
N VAL A 26 11.00 -7.05 -0.69
CA VAL A 26 10.60 -7.58 -2.00
C VAL A 26 11.82 -8.08 -2.77
N MET A 27 12.93 -7.36 -2.73
CA MET A 27 14.16 -7.83 -3.36
C MET A 27 14.64 -9.15 -2.72
N LEU A 28 14.66 -9.27 -1.40
CA LEU A 28 15.05 -10.52 -0.72
C LEU A 28 14.14 -11.70 -1.11
N TYR A 29 12.84 -11.46 -1.26
CA TYR A 29 11.89 -12.46 -1.76
C TYR A 29 12.17 -12.84 -3.22
N ASN A 30 12.37 -11.84 -4.09
CA ASN A 30 12.65 -12.07 -5.51
C ASN A 30 13.98 -12.82 -5.73
N PHE A 31 14.98 -12.62 -4.86
CA PHE A 31 16.24 -13.36 -4.87
C PHE A 31 16.16 -14.73 -4.17
N GLY A 32 15.00 -15.12 -3.63
CA GLY A 32 14.79 -16.40 -2.94
C GLY A 32 15.44 -16.48 -1.56
N VAL A 33 15.88 -15.36 -1.00
CA VAL A 33 16.47 -15.28 0.35
C VAL A 33 15.38 -15.31 1.42
N ALA A 34 14.25 -14.65 1.14
CA ALA A 34 13.04 -14.69 1.97
C ALA A 34 11.98 -15.61 1.36
N GLN A 35 11.22 -16.31 2.19
CA GLN A 35 10.11 -17.15 1.77
C GLN A 35 8.83 -16.31 1.57
N CYS A 36 7.94 -16.76 0.68
CA CYS A 36 6.65 -16.10 0.40
C CYS A 36 5.78 -15.90 1.67
N THR A 37 5.92 -16.77 2.67
CA THR A 37 5.20 -16.68 3.97
C THR A 37 5.43 -15.35 4.69
N LEU A 38 6.68 -14.91 4.84
CA LEU A 38 7.03 -13.62 5.46
C LEU A 38 6.32 -12.45 4.77
N VAL A 39 6.21 -12.56 3.45
CA VAL A 39 5.66 -11.52 2.60
C VAL A 39 4.13 -11.47 2.72
N TYR A 40 3.47 -12.64 2.76
CA TYR A 40 2.04 -12.74 3.05
C TYR A 40 1.69 -12.19 4.45
N ASP A 41 2.53 -12.46 5.46
CA ASP A 41 2.31 -12.00 6.83
C ASP A 41 2.43 -10.46 6.94
N LEU A 42 3.45 -9.87 6.29
CA LEU A 42 3.60 -8.42 6.18
C LEU A 42 2.40 -7.78 5.48
N PHE A 43 1.97 -8.36 4.36
CA PHE A 43 0.81 -7.88 3.64
C PHE A 43 -0.45 -7.87 4.50
N ARG A 44 -0.68 -8.94 5.26
CA ARG A 44 -1.82 -9.05 6.15
C ARG A 44 -1.78 -8.01 7.26
N ALA A 45 -0.59 -7.72 7.81
CA ALA A 45 -0.41 -6.65 8.79
C ALA A 45 -0.81 -5.28 8.22
N PHE A 46 -0.44 -4.98 6.96
CA PHE A 46 -0.82 -3.73 6.28
C PHE A 46 -2.32 -3.63 6.01
N VAL A 47 -2.96 -4.75 5.65
CA VAL A 47 -4.42 -4.80 5.44
C VAL A 47 -5.16 -4.60 6.77
N ASP A 48 -4.61 -5.09 7.88
CA ASP A 48 -5.22 -4.92 9.20
C ASP A 48 -5.14 -3.47 9.70
N SER A 49 -3.99 -2.80 9.54
CA SER A 49 -3.80 -1.40 9.93
C SER A 49 -4.46 -0.39 8.98
N PHE A 50 -4.42 -0.69 7.68
CA PHE A 50 -5.12 0.05 6.61
C PHE A 50 -4.88 1.58 6.62
N SER A 51 -3.66 2.03 6.93
CA SER A 51 -3.30 3.45 6.84
C SER A 51 -2.98 3.87 5.39
N SER A 52 -2.89 5.19 5.15
CA SER A 52 -2.50 5.73 3.83
C SER A 52 -1.14 5.18 3.35
N THR A 53 -0.17 5.06 4.27
CA THR A 53 1.14 4.48 3.98
C THR A 53 1.03 2.99 3.65
N ASP A 54 0.21 2.24 4.38
CA ASP A 54 0.04 0.80 4.17
C ASP A 54 -0.54 0.49 2.79
N ILE A 55 -1.49 1.30 2.32
CA ILE A 55 -2.09 1.18 0.99
C ILE A 55 -1.02 1.37 -0.09
N GLU A 56 -0.14 2.36 0.07
CA GLU A 56 0.95 2.63 -0.87
C GLU A 56 2.00 1.50 -0.87
N LEU A 57 2.32 0.95 0.30
CA LEU A 57 3.21 -0.21 0.42
C LEU A 57 2.61 -1.47 -0.24
N ILE A 58 1.32 -1.74 -0.01
CA ILE A 58 0.56 -2.82 -0.65
C ILE A 58 0.60 -2.68 -2.17
N HIS A 59 0.39 -1.46 -2.67
CA HIS A 59 0.38 -1.19 -4.11
C HIS A 59 1.75 -1.44 -4.75
N GLN A 60 2.80 -0.86 -4.17
CA GLN A 60 4.18 -1.06 -4.62
C GLN A 60 4.55 -2.55 -4.60
N PHE A 61 4.09 -3.26 -3.58
CA PHE A 61 4.32 -4.67 -3.40
C PHE A 61 3.66 -5.53 -4.49
N LEU A 62 2.37 -5.32 -4.76
CA LEU A 62 1.65 -6.04 -5.82
C LEU A 62 2.29 -5.78 -7.20
N LYS A 63 2.77 -4.56 -7.42
CA LYS A 63 3.47 -4.18 -8.66
C LYS A 63 4.81 -4.90 -8.84
N ALA A 64 5.58 -5.05 -7.77
CA ALA A 64 6.95 -5.60 -7.84
C ALA A 64 7.02 -7.12 -7.65
N GLY A 65 6.09 -7.72 -6.90
CA GLY A 65 6.12 -9.15 -6.52
C GLY A 65 4.86 -9.95 -6.86
N GLY A 66 3.82 -9.32 -7.42
CA GLY A 66 2.51 -9.96 -7.61
C GLY A 66 2.51 -11.17 -8.56
N SER A 67 3.38 -11.22 -9.55
CA SER A 67 3.50 -12.38 -10.47
C SER A 67 4.14 -13.59 -9.79
N GLN A 68 5.20 -13.35 -9.01
CA GLN A 68 5.92 -14.40 -8.29
C GLN A 68 5.06 -14.98 -7.16
N LEU A 69 4.36 -14.12 -6.40
CA LEU A 69 3.40 -14.58 -5.39
C LEU A 69 2.27 -15.41 -5.98
N ARG A 70 1.78 -15.05 -7.18
CA ARG A 70 0.73 -15.83 -7.84
C ARG A 70 1.24 -17.21 -8.23
N ALA A 71 2.50 -17.32 -8.61
CA ALA A 71 3.13 -18.61 -8.92
C ALA A 71 3.33 -19.46 -7.66
N ASP A 72 3.65 -18.83 -6.52
CA ASP A 72 3.84 -19.51 -5.24
C ASP A 72 2.50 -19.97 -4.62
N ASP A 73 1.51 -19.08 -4.51
CA ASP A 73 0.17 -19.38 -4.00
C ASP A 73 -0.87 -18.36 -4.53
N ALA A 74 -1.62 -18.79 -5.56
CA ALA A 74 -2.67 -17.99 -6.17
C ALA A 74 -3.90 -17.80 -5.26
N ASP A 75 -4.20 -18.75 -4.37
CA ASP A 75 -5.36 -18.66 -3.47
C ASP A 75 -5.09 -17.70 -2.32
N ALA A 76 -3.86 -17.70 -1.76
CA ALA A 76 -3.44 -16.72 -0.78
C ALA A 76 -3.52 -15.30 -1.35
N LEU A 77 -3.01 -15.08 -2.57
CA LEU A 77 -3.10 -13.79 -3.25
C LEU A 77 -4.55 -13.35 -3.45
N ARG A 78 -5.43 -14.26 -3.86
CA ARG A 78 -6.87 -13.95 -4.04
C ARG A 78 -7.54 -13.54 -2.72
N GLN A 79 -7.25 -14.25 -1.63
CA GLN A 79 -7.79 -13.93 -0.30
C GLN A 79 -7.33 -12.56 0.18
N MET A 80 -6.06 -12.22 -0.04
CA MET A 80 -5.51 -10.91 0.30
C MET A 80 -6.17 -9.77 -0.47
N VAL A 81 -6.35 -9.93 -1.78
CA VAL A 81 -7.05 -8.92 -2.61
C VAL A 81 -8.49 -8.75 -2.15
N ALA A 82 -9.18 -9.84 -1.81
CA ALA A 82 -10.54 -9.78 -1.27
C ALA A 82 -10.59 -9.04 0.08
N ALA A 83 -9.61 -9.25 0.96
CA ALA A 83 -9.51 -8.56 2.24
C ALA A 83 -9.31 -7.03 2.06
N ILE A 84 -8.50 -6.61 1.08
CA ILE A 84 -8.36 -5.19 0.73
C ILE A 84 -9.69 -4.62 0.25
N GLN A 85 -10.37 -5.30 -0.68
CA GLN A 85 -11.65 -4.83 -1.22
C GLN A 85 -12.71 -4.68 -0.12
N GLN A 86 -12.74 -5.61 0.84
CA GLN A 86 -13.60 -5.51 2.00
C GLN A 86 -13.26 -4.28 2.86
N LYS A 87 -11.98 -4.07 3.20
CA LYS A 87 -11.53 -2.92 3.98
C LYS A 87 -11.84 -1.58 3.30
N VAL A 88 -11.69 -1.51 1.97
CA VAL A 88 -12.08 -0.34 1.18
C VAL A 88 -13.59 -0.10 1.29
N GLY A 89 -14.41 -1.14 1.13
CA GLY A 89 -15.87 -1.02 1.24
C GLY A 89 -16.34 -0.60 2.65
N GLU A 90 -15.68 -1.09 3.69
CA GLU A 90 -15.92 -0.69 5.09
C GLU A 90 -15.54 0.78 5.31
N ALA A 91 -14.36 1.22 4.84
CA ALA A 91 -13.90 2.60 4.94
C ALA A 91 -14.86 3.58 4.24
N GLN A 92 -15.37 3.19 3.07
CA GLN A 92 -16.37 3.97 2.30
C GLN A 92 -17.74 4.06 2.98
N GLN A 93 -18.15 3.03 3.73
CA GLN A 93 -19.41 3.05 4.49
C GLN A 93 -19.30 3.83 5.81
N SER A 94 -18.11 3.91 6.40
CA SER A 94 -17.87 4.67 7.64
C SER A 94 -17.70 6.17 7.43
N ASN A 95 -17.26 6.63 6.26
CA ASN A 95 -17.03 8.05 5.96
C ASN A 95 -18.15 8.66 5.12
N GLY A 96 -19.22 9.10 5.79
CA GLY A 96 -20.27 9.96 5.22
C GLY A 96 -19.85 11.41 4.95
N GLY A 97 -18.62 11.65 4.48
CA GLY A 97 -18.12 12.96 4.11
C GLY A 97 -16.97 13.45 4.99
N ASP A 98 -15.73 13.18 4.57
CA ASP A 98 -14.80 14.24 4.17
C ASP A 98 -13.56 13.58 3.52
N GLN A 99 -12.93 14.31 2.61
CA GLN A 99 -12.00 13.81 1.59
C GLN A 99 -10.69 13.22 2.17
N PRO A 100 -10.37 11.97 1.82
CA PRO A 100 -9.12 11.62 1.13
C PRO A 100 -9.31 10.63 -0.05
N GLU A 101 -10.55 10.45 -0.52
CA GLU A 101 -10.89 9.40 -1.50
C GLU A 101 -10.28 9.58 -2.89
N GLU A 102 -10.02 10.80 -3.36
CA GLU A 102 -9.58 11.03 -4.75
C GLU A 102 -8.18 10.48 -5.04
N ARG A 103 -7.23 10.62 -4.10
CA ARG A 103 -5.89 10.04 -4.24
C ARG A 103 -5.91 8.51 -4.21
N ILE A 104 -6.68 7.93 -3.29
CA ILE A 104 -6.78 6.48 -3.14
C ILE A 104 -7.46 5.87 -4.37
N ARG A 105 -8.54 6.50 -4.87
CA ARG A 105 -9.23 6.11 -6.11
C ARG A 105 -8.32 6.20 -7.33
N PHE A 106 -7.54 7.27 -7.46
CA PHE A 106 -6.63 7.45 -8.59
C PHE A 106 -5.54 6.38 -8.64
N ILE A 107 -4.93 6.05 -7.49
CA ILE A 107 -3.89 5.01 -7.41
C ILE A 107 -4.44 3.63 -7.77
N LEU A 108 -5.64 3.29 -7.29
CA LEU A 108 -6.32 2.03 -7.61
C LEU A 108 -6.71 1.93 -9.10
N ASP A 109 -7.26 2.99 -9.69
CA ASP A 109 -7.70 3.00 -11.09
C ASP A 109 -6.52 2.87 -12.06
N SER A 110 -5.40 3.54 -11.78
CA SER A 110 -4.16 3.45 -12.58
C SER A 110 -3.55 2.05 -12.67
N SER A 111 -3.97 1.14 -11.78
CA SER A 111 -3.45 -0.23 -11.69
C SER A 111 -4.35 -1.27 -12.34
N THR A 112 -5.54 -0.84 -12.77
CA THR A 112 -6.58 -1.73 -13.31
C THR A 112 -6.75 -1.56 -14.84
N THR A 113 -5.91 -0.72 -15.47
CA THR A 113 -5.77 -0.59 -16.94
C THR A 113 -4.52 -1.30 -17.42
#